data_AF-A0A925ZEC2-F1
#
_entry.id   AF-A0A925ZEC2-F1
#
_cell.length_a   1.000
_cell.length_b   1.000
_cell.length_c   1.000
_cell.angle_alpha   90.00
_cell.angle_beta   90.00
_cell.angle_gamma   90.00
#
_symmetry.space_group_name_H-M   'P 1'
#
loop_
_entity.id
_entity.type
_entity.pdbx_description
1 polymer ?
#
loop_
_entity_poly.entity_id
_entity_poly.type
_entity_poly.pdbx_seq_one_letter_code
_entity_poly.pdbx_strand_id
1 'polypeptide(L)'
;MDIVNATKKIFNVFITLVLFILIFSIIINPKINIKKEKSIIPFSFNDKNITYDNDNSLNLITDSETDKDLEVKRTDVINRAKAMAEVKWIPKYDIKNSYGNYTFKKGKTYTGIPYTMDIYQVSSVSDFLAKIKDSKEVYGNDCSGFVSIAWGISRQTTLTLFNSVKHGSIIDGHLISEISWDDLKPGDALLKDNGKGDGHIILYNETDDNNSDNIFVYEQNISTKAPFETLPVARKGTRSKVNLKNNGYFPIRLQGLI
;
A
#
# COMPACT_ATOMS: atom_id res chain seq x y z
N MET A 1 21.13 64.80 16.37
CA MET A 1 20.82 63.38 16.07
C MET A 1 19.87 63.41 14.89
N ASP A 2 20.47 63.29 13.71
CA ASP A 2 20.10 64.16 12.60
C ASP A 2 18.97 63.56 11.76
N ILE A 3 18.04 64.42 11.36
CA ILE A 3 16.86 64.10 10.53
C ILE A 3 17.26 63.32 9.26
N VAL A 4 18.49 63.54 8.76
CA VAL A 4 19.10 62.83 7.63
C VAL A 4 19.37 61.34 7.93
N ASN A 5 19.74 61.00 9.16
CA ASN A 5 19.98 59.60 9.56
C ASN A 5 18.68 58.85 9.82
N ALA A 6 17.64 59.55 10.31
CA ALA A 6 16.31 58.99 10.47
C ALA A 6 15.66 58.68 9.10
N THR A 7 15.77 59.60 8.14
CA THR A 7 15.23 59.41 6.78
C THR A 7 15.94 58.29 6.03
N LYS A 8 17.27 58.16 6.14
CA LYS A 8 18.01 57.02 5.55
C LYS A 8 17.59 55.66 6.14
N LYS A 9 17.34 55.59 7.45
CA LYS A 9 16.86 54.36 8.09
C LYS A 9 15.47 53.97 7.61
N ILE A 10 14.54 54.93 7.52
CA ILE A 10 13.17 54.68 7.02
C ILE A 10 13.20 54.20 5.58
N PHE A 11 14.04 54.82 4.72
CA PHE A 11 14.18 54.42 3.33
C PHE A 11 14.74 53.00 3.17
N ASN A 12 15.75 52.63 3.96
CA ASN A 12 16.32 51.28 3.95
C ASN A 12 15.33 50.21 4.43
N VAL A 13 14.51 50.50 5.45
CA VAL A 13 13.46 49.59 5.92
C VAL A 13 12.39 49.41 4.85
N PHE A 14 11.99 50.48 4.16
CA PHE A 14 11.02 50.42 3.07
C PHE A 14 11.53 49.59 1.89
N ILE A 15 12.79 49.78 1.46
CA ILE A 15 13.40 48.97 0.40
C ILE A 15 13.45 47.49 0.77
N THR A 16 13.82 47.19 2.01
CA THR A 16 13.91 45.79 2.49
C THR A 16 12.53 45.12 2.49
N LEU A 17 11.48 45.86 2.88
CA LEU A 17 10.10 45.36 2.86
C LEU A 17 9.59 45.09 1.44
N VAL A 18 9.87 46.00 0.49
CA VAL A 18 9.48 45.84 -0.92
C VAL A 18 10.19 44.64 -1.56
N LEU A 19 11.47 44.44 -1.29
CA LEU A 19 12.22 43.27 -1.75
C LEU A 19 11.65 41.96 -1.17
N PHE A 20 11.27 41.97 0.11
CA PHE A 20 10.66 40.80 0.76
C PHE A 20 9.31 40.43 0.12
N ILE A 21 8.46 41.41 -0.17
CA ILE A 21 7.16 41.19 -0.84
C ILE A 21 7.32 40.68 -2.27
N LEU A 22 8.31 41.20 -3.02
CA LEU A 22 8.62 40.73 -4.37
C LEU A 22 9.11 39.28 -4.38
N ILE A 23 10.02 38.91 -3.47
CA ILE A 23 10.51 37.52 -3.33
C ILE A 23 9.35 36.59 -2.94
N PHE A 24 8.49 37.01 -2.02
CA PHE A 24 7.33 36.22 -1.59
C PHE A 24 6.31 36.03 -2.72
N SER A 25 6.12 37.04 -3.57
CA SER A 25 5.23 36.98 -4.74
C SER A 25 5.73 36.02 -5.83
N ILE A 26 7.06 35.85 -5.96
CA ILE A 26 7.67 34.88 -6.89
C ILE A 26 7.53 33.44 -6.37
N ILE A 27 7.58 33.23 -5.04
CA ILE A 27 7.48 31.90 -4.43
C ILE A 27 6.04 31.35 -4.45
N ILE A 28 5.02 32.21 -4.43
CA ILE A 28 3.60 31.78 -4.32
C ILE A 28 2.96 31.41 -5.66
N ASN A 29 3.62 31.61 -6.79
CA ASN A 29 3.05 31.28 -8.11
C ASN A 29 3.85 30.19 -8.85
N PRO A 30 3.88 28.93 -8.37
CA PRO A 30 4.10 27.85 -9.30
C PRO A 30 2.86 27.77 -10.18
N LYS A 31 2.98 28.17 -11.44
CA LYS A 31 2.05 27.69 -12.48
C LYS A 31 2.21 26.18 -12.54
N ILE A 32 1.44 25.47 -11.72
CA ILE A 32 1.32 24.02 -11.77
C ILE A 32 0.58 23.72 -13.07
N ASN A 33 1.35 23.36 -14.08
CA ASN A 33 0.82 22.86 -15.34
C ASN A 33 0.33 21.43 -15.06
N ILE A 34 -0.90 21.31 -14.56
CA ILE A 34 -1.55 20.02 -14.34
C ILE A 34 -1.73 19.38 -15.71
N LYS A 35 -0.81 18.48 -16.09
CA LYS A 35 -1.10 17.50 -17.13
C LYS A 35 -2.34 16.76 -16.65
N LYS A 36 -3.45 16.87 -17.40
CA LYS A 36 -4.66 16.06 -17.22
C LYS A 36 -4.22 14.61 -17.03
N GLU A 37 -4.33 14.09 -15.82
CA GLU A 37 -4.24 12.67 -15.57
C GLU A 37 -5.30 12.00 -16.43
N LYS A 38 -4.85 11.05 -17.27
CA LYS A 38 -5.78 10.15 -17.94
C LYS A 38 -6.49 9.37 -16.83
N SER A 39 -7.79 9.60 -16.71
CA SER A 39 -8.75 8.78 -15.97
C SER A 39 -8.31 7.32 -15.95
N ILE A 40 -7.90 6.84 -14.79
CA ILE A 40 -7.65 5.41 -14.55
C ILE A 40 -9.01 4.74 -14.61
N ILE A 41 -9.23 3.92 -15.63
CA ILE A 41 -10.44 3.10 -15.75
C ILE A 41 -10.37 2.06 -14.61
N PRO A 42 -11.39 1.94 -13.74
CA PRO A 42 -11.42 0.88 -12.74
C PRO A 42 -11.38 -0.47 -13.46
N PHE A 43 -10.34 -1.25 -13.19
CA PHE A 43 -10.21 -2.60 -13.71
C PHE A 43 -11.16 -3.52 -12.94
N SER A 44 -11.99 -4.26 -13.68
CA SER A 44 -12.88 -5.28 -13.15
C SER A 44 -12.17 -6.64 -13.15
N PHE A 45 -12.17 -7.33 -12.01
CA PHE A 45 -11.68 -8.69 -11.90
C PHE A 45 -12.61 -9.64 -12.67
N ASN A 46 -12.03 -10.52 -13.49
CA ASN A 46 -12.74 -11.62 -14.13
C ASN A 46 -12.06 -12.93 -13.69
N ASP A 47 -12.52 -13.48 -12.56
CA ASP A 47 -11.93 -14.67 -11.90
C ASP A 47 -12.23 -15.99 -12.61
N LYS A 48 -12.80 -15.97 -13.82
CA LYS A 48 -13.32 -17.16 -14.49
C LYS A 48 -12.26 -18.19 -14.93
N ASN A 49 -10.97 -17.90 -14.80
CA ASN A 49 -9.91 -18.77 -15.32
C ASN A 49 -8.80 -19.12 -14.30
N ILE A 50 -9.04 -18.97 -12.99
CA ILE A 50 -8.08 -19.46 -12.00
C ILE A 50 -8.37 -20.94 -11.70
N THR A 51 -7.67 -21.83 -12.41
CA THR A 51 -7.58 -23.24 -12.02
C THR A 51 -6.56 -23.33 -10.89
N TYR A 52 -7.03 -23.55 -9.66
CA TYR A 52 -6.17 -23.99 -8.56
C TYR A 52 -5.95 -25.48 -8.74
N ASP A 53 -4.74 -25.90 -9.12
CA ASP A 53 -4.31 -27.28 -8.93
C ASP A 53 -4.23 -27.53 -7.43
N ASN A 54 -5.30 -28.08 -6.88
CA ASN A 54 -5.33 -28.65 -5.55
C ASN A 54 -5.77 -30.10 -5.71
N ASP A 55 -4.81 -31.00 -5.53
CA ASP A 55 -5.07 -32.36 -5.07
C ASP A 55 -5.67 -32.25 -3.65
N ASN A 56 -6.97 -31.95 -3.59
CA ASN A 56 -7.84 -31.98 -2.42
C ASN A 56 -9.29 -31.90 -2.91
N SER A 57 -9.93 -33.06 -2.96
CA SER A 57 -11.32 -33.26 -3.32
C SER A 57 -12.26 -32.44 -2.44
N LEU A 58 -13.04 -31.54 -3.05
CA LEU A 58 -14.26 -30.99 -2.45
C LEU A 58 -15.32 -30.85 -3.54
N ASN A 59 -16.44 -31.53 -3.26
CA ASN A 59 -17.56 -31.75 -4.17
C ASN A 59 -18.17 -30.45 -4.67
N LEU A 60 -18.31 -30.39 -5.99
CA LEU A 60 -19.12 -29.41 -6.73
C LEU A 60 -20.59 -29.60 -6.36
N ILE A 61 -21.20 -28.57 -5.76
CA ILE A 61 -22.65 -28.37 -5.82
C ILE A 61 -22.86 -27.24 -6.83
N THR A 62 -23.28 -27.63 -8.03
CA THR A 62 -24.02 -26.77 -8.93
C THR A 62 -25.43 -26.66 -8.39
N ASP A 63 -25.89 -25.46 -8.06
CA ASP A 63 -27.24 -24.99 -8.41
C ASP A 63 -27.38 -23.50 -8.10
N SER A 64 -28.17 -22.86 -8.96
CA SER A 64 -28.47 -21.43 -8.97
C SER A 64 -29.15 -20.94 -7.70
N GLU A 65 -28.60 -19.92 -7.04
CA GLU A 65 -29.34 -19.10 -6.08
C GLU A 65 -28.72 -17.69 -5.98
N THR A 66 -29.54 -16.71 -6.37
CA THR A 66 -29.66 -15.34 -5.86
C THR A 66 -28.54 -14.78 -4.96
N ASP A 67 -27.84 -13.75 -5.47
CA ASP A 67 -27.36 -12.54 -4.78
C ASP A 67 -27.38 -12.57 -3.24
N LYS A 68 -26.55 -13.45 -2.66
CA LYS A 68 -26.20 -13.47 -1.24
C LYS A 68 -24.74 -13.08 -1.12
N ASP A 69 -24.52 -12.07 -0.28
CA ASP A 69 -23.23 -11.56 0.21
C ASP A 69 -22.03 -12.46 -0.10
N LEU A 70 -21.08 -11.92 -0.88
CA LEU A 70 -19.73 -12.46 -1.05
C LEU A 70 -19.04 -12.48 0.32
N GLU A 71 -19.26 -13.56 1.05
CA GLU A 71 -18.67 -13.80 2.36
C GLU A 71 -17.18 -14.10 2.17
N VAL A 72 -16.33 -13.12 2.52
CA VAL A 72 -14.89 -13.27 2.35
C VAL A 72 -14.33 -13.96 3.59
N LYS A 73 -13.87 -15.20 3.46
CA LYS A 73 -13.27 -15.92 4.60
C LYS A 73 -11.93 -15.32 4.98
N ARG A 74 -11.67 -15.16 6.27
CA ARG A 74 -10.36 -14.71 6.80
C ARG A 74 -9.22 -15.59 6.33
N THR A 75 -9.46 -16.90 6.24
CA THR A 75 -8.50 -17.86 5.69
C THR A 75 -8.10 -17.51 4.27
N ASP A 76 -9.03 -17.07 3.43
CA ASP A 76 -8.75 -16.73 2.03
C ASP A 76 -7.93 -15.45 1.94
N VAL A 77 -8.21 -14.48 2.81
CA VAL A 77 -7.40 -13.26 2.94
C VAL A 77 -5.95 -13.59 3.27
N ILE A 78 -5.75 -14.41 4.29
CA ILE A 78 -4.41 -14.84 4.71
C ILE A 78 -3.73 -15.68 3.63
N ASN A 79 -4.44 -16.59 2.97
CA ASN A 79 -3.90 -17.42 1.89
C ASN A 79 -3.43 -16.56 0.70
N ARG A 80 -4.20 -15.54 0.30
CA ARG A 80 -3.78 -14.59 -0.75
C ARG A 80 -2.53 -13.82 -0.34
N ALA A 81 -2.50 -13.30 0.88
CA ALA A 81 -1.34 -12.58 1.42
C ALA A 81 -0.07 -13.46 1.46
N LYS A 82 -0.22 -14.69 1.95
CA LYS A 82 0.83 -15.70 1.99
C LYS A 82 1.34 -16.03 0.58
N ALA A 83 0.45 -16.28 -0.36
CA ALA A 83 0.82 -16.57 -1.74
C ALA A 83 1.62 -15.44 -2.38
N MET A 84 1.26 -14.17 -2.12
CA MET A 84 2.04 -13.01 -2.58
C MET A 84 3.42 -12.91 -1.91
N ALA A 85 3.55 -13.31 -0.64
CA ALA A 85 4.82 -13.29 0.09
C ALA A 85 5.73 -14.49 -0.25
N GLU A 86 5.18 -15.61 -0.68
CA GLU A 86 5.91 -16.87 -0.88
C GLU A 86 6.12 -17.25 -2.35
N VAL A 87 5.54 -16.50 -3.31
CA VAL A 87 5.73 -16.76 -4.74
C VAL A 87 7.21 -16.70 -5.12
N LYS A 88 7.70 -17.76 -5.79
CA LYS A 88 9.06 -17.81 -6.31
C LYS A 88 9.10 -17.45 -7.78
N TRP A 89 10.09 -16.67 -8.17
CA TRP A 89 10.27 -16.26 -9.56
C TRP A 89 11.75 -16.01 -9.87
N ILE A 90 12.10 -16.08 -11.15
CA ILE A 90 13.46 -15.87 -11.66
C ILE A 90 13.38 -14.84 -12.78
N PRO A 91 14.02 -13.67 -12.67
CA PRO A 91 13.99 -12.67 -13.72
C PRO A 91 14.82 -13.13 -14.91
N LYS A 92 14.29 -12.93 -16.12
CA LYS A 92 14.99 -13.21 -17.38
C LYS A 92 16.08 -12.18 -17.71
N TYR A 93 15.93 -10.97 -17.19
CA TYR A 93 16.85 -9.84 -17.38
C TYR A 93 17.26 -9.26 -16.02
N ASP A 94 18.29 -8.42 -15.97
CA ASP A 94 18.48 -7.54 -14.82
C ASP A 94 17.34 -6.51 -14.82
N ILE A 95 16.59 -6.42 -13.72
CA ILE A 95 15.42 -5.55 -13.58
C ILE A 95 15.70 -4.51 -12.49
N LYS A 96 15.74 -3.23 -12.87
CA LYS A 96 15.97 -2.13 -11.93
C LYS A 96 14.65 -1.71 -11.27
N ASN A 97 14.58 -1.80 -9.94
CA ASN A 97 13.51 -1.26 -9.12
C ASN A 97 13.92 0.10 -8.55
N SER A 98 13.44 1.18 -9.17
CA SER A 98 13.73 2.55 -8.72
C SER A 98 13.13 2.86 -7.35
N TYR A 99 11.95 2.31 -7.02
CA TYR A 99 11.29 2.54 -5.73
C TYR A 99 12.01 1.83 -4.58
N GLY A 100 12.45 0.60 -4.81
CA GLY A 100 13.20 -0.18 -3.83
C GLY A 100 14.71 0.05 -3.82
N ASN A 101 15.23 0.95 -4.67
CA ASN A 101 16.66 1.14 -4.92
C ASN A 101 17.44 -0.19 -5.05
N TYR A 102 16.86 -1.14 -5.81
CA TYR A 102 17.36 -2.51 -5.91
C TYR A 102 17.40 -2.96 -7.37
N THR A 103 18.32 -3.88 -7.71
CA THR A 103 18.32 -4.54 -9.01
C THR A 103 18.12 -6.04 -8.82
N PHE A 104 16.99 -6.56 -9.32
CA PHE A 104 16.75 -7.99 -9.39
C PHE A 104 17.63 -8.58 -10.49
N LYS A 105 18.55 -9.48 -10.12
CA LYS A 105 19.59 -10.02 -11.00
C LYS A 105 19.08 -11.20 -11.79
N LYS A 106 19.34 -11.17 -13.11
CA LYS A 106 19.02 -12.24 -14.04
C LYS A 106 19.42 -13.60 -13.46
N GLY A 107 18.52 -14.59 -13.58
CA GLY A 107 18.81 -15.98 -13.20
C GLY A 107 18.83 -16.26 -11.69
N LYS A 108 18.69 -15.23 -10.82
CA LYS A 108 18.57 -15.43 -9.38
C LYS A 108 17.12 -15.70 -8.98
N THR A 109 16.90 -16.68 -8.11
CA THR A 109 15.57 -16.92 -7.54
C THR A 109 15.26 -15.89 -6.45
N TYR A 110 14.08 -15.29 -6.55
CA TYR A 110 13.51 -14.39 -5.55
C TYR A 110 12.22 -15.00 -4.99
N THR A 111 11.86 -14.60 -3.76
CA THR A 111 10.63 -15.02 -3.09
C THR A 111 9.87 -13.76 -2.67
N GLY A 112 8.59 -13.69 -3.03
CA GLY A 112 7.71 -12.55 -2.82
C GLY A 112 7.54 -11.67 -4.07
N ILE A 113 6.36 -11.08 -4.21
CA ILE A 113 6.05 -10.08 -5.26
C ILE A 113 6.85 -8.79 -4.99
N PRO A 114 7.57 -8.22 -5.97
CA PRO A 114 8.27 -6.95 -5.81
C PRO A 114 7.39 -5.79 -5.35
N TYR A 115 7.94 -4.92 -4.50
CA TYR A 115 7.36 -3.62 -4.22
C TYR A 115 7.50 -2.73 -5.45
N THR A 116 6.40 -2.10 -5.88
CA THR A 116 6.44 -1.02 -6.87
C THR A 116 5.26 -0.07 -6.67
N MET A 117 5.48 1.22 -6.90
CA MET A 117 4.43 2.24 -7.02
C MET A 117 4.26 2.71 -8.47
N ASP A 118 4.91 2.03 -9.43
CA ASP A 118 4.82 2.36 -10.85
C ASP A 118 3.48 1.94 -11.46
N ILE A 119 3.25 2.30 -12.72
CA ILE A 119 2.12 1.87 -13.56
C ILE A 119 2.02 0.33 -13.72
N TYR A 120 3.10 -0.40 -13.44
CA TYR A 120 3.20 -1.86 -13.54
C TYR A 120 2.66 -2.58 -12.30
N GLN A 121 1.48 -2.15 -11.83
CA GLN A 121 0.78 -2.81 -10.73
C GLN A 121 0.20 -4.16 -11.16
N VAL A 122 0.21 -5.13 -10.25
CA VAL A 122 -0.39 -6.46 -10.41
C VAL A 122 -1.51 -6.65 -9.41
N SER A 123 -2.53 -7.43 -9.79
CA SER A 123 -3.74 -7.63 -8.99
C SER A 123 -3.85 -9.03 -8.38
N SER A 124 -2.92 -9.94 -8.70
CA SER A 124 -2.84 -11.28 -8.13
C SER A 124 -1.46 -11.89 -8.36
N VAL A 125 -1.19 -13.03 -7.71
CA VAL A 125 0.02 -13.82 -7.97
C VAL A 125 0.07 -14.33 -9.42
N SER A 126 -1.07 -14.76 -9.96
CA SER A 126 -1.16 -15.24 -11.36
C SER A 126 -0.86 -14.12 -12.35
N ASP A 127 -1.45 -12.94 -12.16
CA ASP A 127 -1.18 -11.75 -12.96
C ASP A 127 0.30 -11.34 -12.90
N PHE A 128 0.90 -11.39 -11.71
CA PHE A 128 2.33 -11.15 -11.53
C PHE A 128 3.19 -12.14 -12.34
N LEU A 129 2.95 -13.45 -12.19
CA LEU A 129 3.74 -14.48 -12.89
C LEU A 129 3.61 -14.38 -14.41
N ALA A 130 2.41 -14.06 -14.91
CA ALA A 130 2.17 -13.85 -16.33
C ALA A 130 2.97 -12.65 -16.88
N LYS A 131 3.01 -11.55 -16.14
CA LYS A 131 3.68 -10.31 -16.57
C LYS A 131 5.20 -10.33 -16.38
N ILE A 132 5.72 -10.93 -15.31
CA ILE A 132 7.15 -10.85 -14.97
C ILE A 132 8.05 -11.75 -15.81
N LYS A 133 7.51 -12.87 -16.33
CA LYS A 133 8.28 -13.96 -16.98
C LYS A 133 9.27 -13.47 -18.05
N ASP A 134 8.86 -12.50 -18.86
CA ASP A 134 9.65 -11.99 -20.00
C ASP A 134 9.83 -10.46 -19.94
N SER A 135 9.65 -9.85 -18.77
CA SER A 135 9.68 -8.40 -18.59
C SER A 135 11.07 -7.86 -18.21
N LYS A 136 11.39 -6.65 -18.67
CA LYS A 136 12.49 -5.80 -18.19
C LYS A 136 12.06 -4.78 -17.13
N GLU A 137 10.75 -4.66 -16.93
CA GLU A 137 10.10 -3.79 -15.96
C GLU A 137 9.73 -4.55 -14.69
N VAL A 138 9.71 -3.85 -13.56
CA VAL A 138 9.29 -4.42 -12.27
C VAL A 138 7.77 -4.41 -12.19
N TYR A 139 7.17 -5.59 -12.31
CA TYR A 139 5.77 -5.81 -11.96
C TYR A 139 5.64 -6.15 -10.48
N GLY A 140 4.63 -5.59 -9.83
CA GLY A 140 4.48 -5.75 -8.39
C GLY A 140 3.27 -5.02 -7.83
N ASN A 141 3.26 -4.78 -6.53
CA ASN A 141 2.23 -3.96 -5.87
C ASN A 141 2.85 -3.12 -4.76
N ASP A 142 2.08 -2.15 -4.24
CA ASP A 142 2.46 -1.36 -3.06
C ASP A 142 1.74 -1.84 -1.80
N CYS A 143 1.93 -1.12 -0.68
CA CYS A 143 1.33 -1.47 0.61
C CYS A 143 -0.21 -1.62 0.55
N SER A 144 -0.90 -0.63 -0.02
CA SER A 144 -2.37 -0.62 -0.14
C SER A 144 -2.89 -1.58 -1.19
N GLY A 145 -2.17 -1.77 -2.29
CA GLY A 145 -2.48 -2.75 -3.33
C GLY A 145 -2.35 -4.16 -2.78
N PHE A 146 -1.31 -4.44 -1.99
CA PHE A 146 -1.15 -5.72 -1.31
C PHE A 146 -2.37 -6.06 -0.42
N VAL A 147 -2.80 -5.12 0.42
CA VAL A 147 -3.97 -5.35 1.30
C VAL A 147 -5.26 -5.45 0.48
N SER A 148 -5.43 -4.65 -0.58
CA SER A 148 -6.61 -4.75 -1.46
C SER A 148 -6.73 -6.14 -2.10
N ILE A 149 -5.62 -6.68 -2.62
CA ILE A 149 -5.56 -8.03 -3.20
C ILE A 149 -5.81 -9.10 -2.14
N ALA A 150 -5.23 -8.95 -0.94
CA ALA A 150 -5.49 -9.86 0.15
C ALA A 150 -6.98 -9.86 0.53
N TRP A 151 -7.63 -8.71 0.58
CA TRP A 151 -9.07 -8.60 0.82
C TRP A 151 -9.95 -9.03 -0.35
N GLY A 152 -9.40 -9.16 -1.56
CA GLY A 152 -10.19 -9.49 -2.75
C GLY A 152 -11.05 -8.32 -3.22
N ILE A 153 -10.64 -7.09 -2.93
CA ILE A 153 -11.31 -5.86 -3.37
C ILE A 153 -10.50 -5.15 -4.45
N SER A 154 -11.18 -4.26 -5.17
CA SER A 154 -10.59 -3.34 -6.13
C SER A 154 -9.47 -2.52 -5.48
N ARG A 155 -8.44 -2.22 -6.27
CA ARG A 155 -7.25 -1.55 -5.78
C ARG A 155 -7.60 -0.22 -5.13
N GLN A 156 -7.25 -0.08 -3.86
CA GLN A 156 -7.34 1.18 -3.11
C GLN A 156 -5.96 1.79 -2.89
N THR A 157 -5.96 3.09 -2.56
CA THR A 157 -4.79 3.76 -1.98
C THR A 157 -4.93 3.80 -0.46
N THR A 158 -3.82 4.03 0.25
CA THR A 158 -3.85 4.23 1.72
C THR A 158 -4.79 5.38 2.11
N LEU A 159 -4.78 6.48 1.35
CA LEU A 159 -5.67 7.62 1.56
C LEU A 159 -7.14 7.26 1.34
N THR A 160 -7.44 6.46 0.31
CA THR A 160 -8.83 6.04 0.05
C THR A 160 -9.33 5.14 1.18
N LEU A 161 -8.51 4.20 1.66
CA LEU A 161 -8.85 3.35 2.81
C LEU A 161 -9.06 4.18 4.08
N PHE A 162 -8.17 5.16 4.33
CA PHE A 162 -8.32 6.09 5.45
C PHE A 162 -9.64 6.87 5.39
N ASN A 163 -9.95 7.47 4.24
CA ASN A 163 -11.18 8.22 4.05
C ASN A 163 -12.42 7.33 4.16
N SER A 164 -12.34 6.08 3.67
CA SER A 164 -13.42 5.09 3.80
C SER A 164 -13.74 4.83 5.26
N VAL A 165 -12.72 4.66 6.10
CA VAL A 165 -12.89 4.45 7.54
C VAL A 165 -13.45 5.68 8.23
N LYS A 166 -12.97 6.88 7.88
CA LYS A 166 -13.41 8.12 8.55
C LYS A 166 -14.80 8.59 8.14
N HIS A 167 -15.24 8.26 6.92
CA HIS A 167 -16.53 8.73 6.39
C HIS A 167 -17.55 7.62 6.19
N GLY A 168 -17.19 6.35 6.44
CA GLY A 168 -18.10 5.21 6.28
C GLY A 168 -18.41 4.86 4.82
N SER A 169 -17.48 5.12 3.90
CA SER A 169 -17.67 4.77 2.48
C SER A 169 -17.64 3.25 2.29
N ILE A 170 -18.39 2.79 1.28
CA ILE A 170 -18.44 1.39 0.86
C ILE A 170 -17.48 1.18 -0.31
N ILE A 171 -16.66 0.14 -0.25
CA ILE A 171 -15.75 -0.28 -1.31
C ILE A 171 -16.14 -1.68 -1.74
N ASP A 172 -16.51 -1.84 -3.01
CA ASP A 172 -16.94 -3.12 -3.61
C ASP A 172 -18.02 -3.85 -2.79
N GLY A 173 -18.97 -3.09 -2.23
CA GLY A 173 -20.05 -3.63 -1.39
C GLY A 173 -19.69 -3.82 0.09
N HIS A 174 -18.43 -3.60 0.47
CA HIS A 174 -17.97 -3.77 1.85
C HIS A 174 -17.77 -2.44 2.58
N LEU A 175 -18.24 -2.35 3.82
CA LEU A 175 -17.85 -1.30 4.74
C LEU A 175 -16.46 -1.60 5.31
N ILE A 176 -15.61 -0.59 5.43
CA ILE A 176 -14.33 -0.69 6.15
C ILE A 176 -14.43 0.18 7.40
N SER A 177 -14.23 -0.41 8.58
CA SER A 177 -14.34 0.31 9.84
C SER A 177 -13.07 0.20 10.67
N GLU A 178 -12.84 1.21 11.50
CA GLU A 178 -11.88 1.14 12.60
C GLU A 178 -12.37 0.13 13.64
N ILE A 179 -11.43 -0.62 14.24
CA ILE A 179 -11.72 -1.58 15.33
C ILE A 179 -10.73 -1.36 16.48
N SER A 180 -11.04 -1.92 17.66
CA SER A 180 -10.09 -1.92 18.77
C SER A 180 -8.89 -2.82 18.48
N TRP A 181 -7.74 -2.48 19.06
CA TRP A 181 -6.54 -3.33 19.07
C TRP A 181 -6.74 -4.68 19.75
N ASP A 182 -7.76 -4.80 20.59
CA ASP A 182 -8.09 -6.03 21.30
C ASP A 182 -9.06 -6.91 20.50
N ASP A 183 -9.68 -6.35 19.46
CA ASP A 183 -10.58 -7.06 18.55
C ASP A 183 -9.86 -7.62 17.31
N LEU A 184 -8.54 -7.43 17.19
CA LEU A 184 -7.76 -7.86 16.05
C LEU A 184 -7.92 -9.35 15.78
N LYS A 185 -8.16 -9.69 14.51
CA LYS A 185 -8.28 -11.05 14.01
C LYS A 185 -7.49 -11.20 12.70
N PRO A 186 -6.97 -12.40 12.39
CA PRO A 186 -6.26 -12.66 11.13
C PRO A 186 -7.03 -12.12 9.92
N GLY A 187 -6.35 -11.35 9.07
CA GLY A 187 -6.95 -10.72 7.89
C GLY A 187 -7.46 -9.29 8.13
N ASP A 188 -7.46 -8.78 9.36
CA ASP A 188 -7.58 -7.34 9.59
C ASP A 188 -6.31 -6.60 9.13
N ALA A 189 -6.37 -5.27 9.01
CA ALA A 189 -5.22 -4.47 8.62
C ALA A 189 -4.90 -3.39 9.67
N LEU A 190 -3.65 -2.95 9.68
CA LEU A 190 -3.15 -1.86 10.51
C LEU A 190 -2.83 -0.70 9.57
N LEU A 191 -3.56 0.39 9.71
CA LEU A 191 -3.50 1.55 8.84
C LEU A 191 -2.88 2.74 9.57
N LYS A 192 -1.99 3.46 8.89
CA LYS A 192 -1.49 4.77 9.29
C LYS A 192 -1.63 5.70 8.09
N ASP A 193 -2.31 6.83 8.25
CA ASP A 193 -2.33 7.92 7.26
C ASP A 193 -2.62 9.24 8.00
N ASN A 194 -2.22 10.36 7.41
CA ASN A 194 -2.44 11.71 7.93
C ASN A 194 -3.53 12.48 7.16
N GLY A 195 -4.30 11.81 6.32
CA GLY A 195 -5.32 12.40 5.44
C GLY A 195 -4.72 13.11 4.22
N LYS A 196 -3.41 12.98 3.98
CA LYS A 196 -2.70 13.58 2.85
C LYS A 196 -2.03 12.55 1.95
N GLY A 197 -2.28 11.26 2.19
CA GLY A 197 -1.73 10.16 1.38
C GLY A 197 -0.26 9.84 1.67
N ASP A 198 0.27 10.32 2.79
CA ASP A 198 1.55 9.87 3.34
C ASP A 198 1.27 8.85 4.45
N GLY A 199 1.02 7.62 4.01
CA GLY A 199 0.53 6.56 4.87
C GLY A 199 1.14 5.19 4.54
N HIS A 200 0.89 4.24 5.42
CA HIS A 200 1.26 2.85 5.24
C HIS A 200 0.17 1.93 5.80
N ILE A 201 0.06 0.75 5.22
CA ILE A 201 -0.89 -0.26 5.65
C ILE A 201 -0.25 -1.65 5.63
N ILE A 202 -0.57 -2.44 6.64
CA ILE A 202 0.02 -3.76 6.89
C ILE A 202 -1.12 -4.73 7.19
N LEU A 203 -1.04 -5.99 6.74
CA LEU A 203 -2.03 -7.02 7.04
C LEU A 203 -1.65 -7.78 8.32
N TYR A 204 -2.55 -7.85 9.29
CA TYR A 204 -2.37 -8.61 10.52
C TYR A 204 -2.61 -10.10 10.27
N ASN A 205 -1.67 -10.95 10.71
CA ASN A 205 -1.82 -12.40 10.65
C ASN A 205 -2.18 -12.98 12.01
N GLU A 206 -1.31 -12.84 13.01
CA GLU A 206 -1.51 -13.42 14.34
C GLU A 206 -0.63 -12.69 15.37
N THR A 207 -0.91 -12.89 16.65
CA THR A 207 -0.05 -12.43 17.76
C THR A 207 0.86 -13.58 18.19
N ASP A 208 2.10 -13.29 18.57
CA ASP A 208 2.99 -14.29 19.15
C ASP A 208 2.50 -14.71 20.54
N ASP A 209 2.24 -16.01 20.71
CA ASP A 209 1.75 -16.59 21.96
C ASP A 209 2.71 -16.36 23.15
N ASN A 210 4.00 -16.18 22.88
CA ASN A 210 5.02 -15.99 23.92
C ASN A 210 5.28 -14.51 24.24
N ASN A 211 4.84 -13.60 23.37
CA ASN A 211 5.02 -12.17 23.57
C ASN A 211 3.90 -11.42 22.85
N SER A 212 2.89 -10.98 23.60
CA SER A 212 1.74 -10.26 23.05
C SER A 212 2.09 -8.90 22.40
N ASP A 213 3.30 -8.38 22.60
CA ASP A 213 3.78 -7.22 21.85
C ASP A 213 4.23 -7.59 20.43
N ASN A 214 4.71 -8.82 20.21
CA ASN A 214 5.08 -9.29 18.89
C ASN A 214 3.83 -9.72 18.12
N ILE A 215 3.62 -9.10 16.97
CA ILE A 215 2.61 -9.54 16.00
C ILE A 215 3.28 -9.96 14.71
N PHE A 216 2.77 -11.03 14.10
CA PHE A 216 3.15 -11.44 12.77
C PHE A 216 2.23 -10.78 11.75
N VAL A 217 2.85 -10.29 10.68
CA VAL A 217 2.17 -9.51 9.65
C VAL A 217 2.62 -9.94 8.27
N TYR A 218 1.77 -9.68 7.27
CA TYR A 218 2.20 -9.63 5.88
C TYR A 218 2.22 -8.17 5.42
N GLU A 219 3.30 -7.80 4.74
CA GLU A 219 3.49 -6.42 4.30
C GLU A 219 4.14 -6.34 2.93
N GLN A 220 3.95 -5.17 2.33
CA GLN A 220 4.67 -4.72 1.15
C GLN A 220 5.22 -3.33 1.45
N ASN A 221 6.54 -3.21 1.60
CA ASN A 221 7.19 -1.97 1.99
C ASN A 221 8.56 -1.80 1.31
N ILE A 222 8.97 -0.55 1.11
CA ILE A 222 10.37 -0.23 0.87
C ILE A 222 11.11 -0.41 2.20
N SER A 223 12.12 -1.27 2.20
CA SER A 223 13.08 -1.27 3.31
C SER A 223 13.77 0.10 3.32
N THR A 224 14.18 0.57 4.49
CA THR A 224 15.00 1.78 4.60
C THR A 224 16.26 1.49 5.45
N LYS A 225 17.41 1.80 4.84
CA LYS A 225 18.83 1.79 5.30
C LYS A 225 19.68 0.53 5.10
N ALA A 226 20.45 0.54 3.99
CA ALA A 226 21.58 -0.32 3.67
C ALA A 226 22.60 -0.29 4.82
N PRO A 227 23.37 -1.37 5.07
CA PRO A 227 23.70 -2.46 4.15
C PRO A 227 22.96 -3.79 4.37
N PHE A 228 21.93 -3.82 5.23
CA PHE A 228 21.13 -5.02 5.46
C PHE A 228 19.64 -4.70 5.35
N GLU A 229 19.21 -4.44 4.12
CA GLU A 229 17.81 -4.18 3.83
C GLU A 229 17.14 -5.43 3.30
N THR A 230 16.10 -5.87 4.01
CA THR A 230 15.13 -6.83 3.49
C THR A 230 14.76 -6.49 2.04
N LEU A 231 14.77 -7.50 1.16
CA LEU A 231 14.45 -7.31 -0.25
C LEU A 231 13.12 -6.55 -0.41
N PRO A 232 12.99 -5.65 -1.41
CA PRO A 232 11.76 -4.89 -1.65
C PRO A 232 10.74 -5.80 -2.34
N VAL A 233 10.27 -6.79 -1.59
CA VAL A 233 9.31 -7.82 -1.98
C VAL A 233 8.33 -8.03 -0.82
N ALA A 234 7.16 -8.54 -1.15
CA ALA A 234 6.14 -8.90 -0.19
C ALA A 234 6.69 -9.99 0.73
N ARG A 235 6.38 -9.90 2.02
CA ARG A 235 6.99 -10.78 3.04
C ARG A 235 6.10 -10.96 4.25
N LYS A 236 6.32 -12.06 4.97
CA LYS A 236 5.93 -12.19 6.38
C LYS A 236 6.99 -11.51 7.25
N GLY A 237 6.57 -10.78 8.26
CA GLY A 237 7.46 -10.11 9.21
C GLY A 237 6.90 -10.09 10.62
N THR A 238 7.73 -9.68 11.57
CA THR A 238 7.33 -9.41 12.95
C THR A 238 7.35 -7.89 13.20
N ARG A 239 6.37 -7.41 13.95
CA ARG A 239 6.26 -6.00 14.38
C ARG A 239 5.94 -5.95 15.86
N SER A 240 6.38 -4.88 16.53
CA SER A 240 5.96 -4.56 17.90
C SER A 240 4.65 -3.78 17.85
N LYS A 241 3.62 -4.27 18.56
CA LYS A 241 2.29 -3.68 18.70
C LYS A 241 2.39 -2.31 19.36
N VAL A 242 3.20 -2.16 20.41
CA VAL A 242 3.48 -0.88 21.08
C VAL A 242 4.10 0.12 20.12
N ASN A 243 5.11 -0.30 19.35
CA ASN A 243 5.72 0.59 18.36
C ASN A 243 4.75 1.01 17.27
N LEU A 244 3.89 0.12 16.78
CA LEU A 244 2.87 0.47 15.78
C LEU A 244 1.86 1.49 16.34
N LYS A 245 1.37 1.28 17.56
CA LYS A 245 0.50 2.25 18.26
C LYS A 245 1.17 3.63 18.37
N ASN A 246 2.41 3.67 18.87
CA ASN A 246 3.16 4.91 19.04
C ASN A 246 3.45 5.62 17.71
N ASN A 247 3.52 4.87 16.61
CA ASN A 247 3.70 5.42 15.26
C ASN A 247 2.38 5.82 14.56
N GLY A 248 1.24 5.74 15.25
CA GLY A 248 -0.06 6.19 14.76
C GLY A 248 -0.79 5.18 13.88
N TYR A 249 -0.43 3.90 13.94
CA TYR A 249 -1.25 2.87 13.31
C TYR A 249 -2.53 2.64 14.13
N PHE A 250 -3.63 2.42 13.44
CA PHE A 250 -4.89 1.98 14.02
C PHE A 250 -5.44 0.77 13.26
N PRO A 251 -6.11 -0.18 13.94
CA PRO A 251 -6.68 -1.36 13.31
C PRO A 251 -7.93 -1.02 12.48
N ILE A 252 -8.06 -1.68 11.33
CA ILE A 252 -9.22 -1.58 10.46
C ILE A 252 -9.65 -2.97 9.97
N ARG A 253 -10.93 -3.10 9.64
CA ARG A 253 -11.54 -4.34 9.20
C ARG A 253 -12.45 -4.10 8.00
N LEU A 254 -12.30 -4.95 6.98
CA LEU A 254 -13.32 -5.15 5.96
C LEU A 254 -14.51 -5.90 6.59
N GLN A 255 -15.69 -5.30 6.64
CA GLN A 255 -16.88 -5.92 7.22
C GLN A 255 -17.44 -7.00 6.29
N GLY A 256 -18.02 -8.04 6.88
CA GLY A 256 -18.40 -9.27 6.17
C GLY A 256 -17.30 -10.32 6.09
N LEU A 257 -16.14 -10.09 6.73
CA LEU A 257 -15.12 -11.11 6.92
C LEU A 257 -15.57 -12.14 7.98
N ILE A 258 -15.68 -13.41 7.57
CA ILE A 258 -15.97 -14.55 8.47
C ILE A 258 -14.76 -15.40 8.80
#